data_AF-U5N7X1-F1
#
_entry.id   AF-U5N7X1-F1
#
_cell.length_a   1.000
_cell.length_b   1.000
_cell.length_c   1.000
_cell.angle_alpha   90.00
_cell.angle_beta   90.00
_cell.angle_gamma   90.00
#
_symmetry.space_group_name_H-M   'P 1'
#
loop_
_entity.id
_entity.type
_entity.pdbx_description
1 polymer ?
#
loop_
_entity_poly.entity_id
_entity_poly.type
_entity_poly.pdbx_seq_one_letter_code
_entity_poly.pdbx_strand_id
1 'polypeptide(L)'
;MFVESFARDFYTPGDPTYSVTPDATEANEGATVNFAFQADNVRDGALFTWEVVSEKVSAQDFDDGAMAGAFSVANWAGSFTRTLKNDLSFEEGPEPFSVRVHSGSILGPVVATSTAVMVFDTSVEPESYQVAPSALILRSGGTVTFDVVTSGVPSGRQVQWQKLSGTAVAGDFVTPLSGVVEIQNRRASFSLTVADTVTALRTLAVCLTDGANVLAESLSIAIYPPPSITPKTVSVYEGV
;
A
#
# COMPACT_ATOMS: atom_id res chain seq x y z
N MET A 1 -39.08 -55.06 55.29
CA MET A 1 -37.99 -54.97 54.30
C MET A 1 -38.35 -53.81 53.40
N PHE A 2 -37.78 -52.63 53.67
CA PHE A 2 -38.01 -51.44 52.86
C PHE A 2 -37.23 -51.61 51.57
N VAL A 3 -37.91 -51.50 50.43
CA VAL A 3 -37.26 -51.43 49.12
C VAL A 3 -37.11 -49.94 48.83
N GLU A 4 -35.88 -49.42 48.93
CA GLU A 4 -35.60 -48.05 48.53
C GLU A 4 -35.74 -47.94 47.01
N SER A 5 -36.72 -47.13 46.59
CA SER A 5 -36.89 -46.69 45.22
C SER A 5 -35.76 -45.72 44.87
N PHE A 6 -34.74 -46.22 44.18
CA PHE A 6 -33.82 -45.34 43.45
C PHE A 6 -34.56 -44.71 42.28
N ALA A 7 -35.18 -43.55 42.51
CA ALA A 7 -35.54 -42.65 41.44
C ALA A 7 -34.23 -42.14 40.83
N ARG A 8 -33.81 -42.73 39.70
CA ARG A 8 -32.93 -42.04 38.77
C ARG A 8 -33.69 -40.81 38.32
N ASP A 9 -33.22 -39.66 38.77
CA ASP A 9 -33.72 -38.37 38.31
C ASP A 9 -33.45 -38.28 36.80
N PHE A 10 -34.51 -38.46 36.01
CA PHE A 10 -34.43 -38.33 34.56
C PHE A 10 -34.51 -36.84 34.24
N TYR A 11 -33.37 -36.14 34.37
CA TYR A 11 -33.18 -34.89 33.67
C TYR A 11 -33.35 -35.19 32.17
N THR A 12 -34.51 -34.88 31.60
CA THR A 12 -34.69 -34.79 30.15
C THR A 12 -33.94 -33.53 29.73
N PRO A 13 -32.73 -33.67 29.18
CA PRO A 13 -31.92 -32.52 28.85
C PRO A 13 -32.66 -31.72 27.76
N GLY A 14 -32.90 -30.41 27.97
CA GLY A 14 -33.58 -29.57 26.98
C GLY A 14 -32.83 -29.53 25.64
N ASP A 15 -33.47 -29.10 24.55
CA ASP A 15 -32.75 -29.04 23.27
C ASP A 15 -31.50 -28.13 23.39
N PRO A 16 -30.33 -28.55 22.87
CA PRO A 16 -29.13 -27.74 22.93
C PRO A 16 -29.31 -26.37 22.29
N THR A 17 -28.79 -25.33 22.93
CA THR A 17 -28.70 -23.96 22.40
C THR A 17 -27.26 -23.63 22.09
N TYR A 18 -27.03 -22.71 21.15
CA TYR A 18 -25.69 -22.33 20.72
C TYR A 18 -25.64 -20.84 20.39
N SER A 19 -24.53 -20.20 20.73
CA SER A 19 -24.20 -18.86 20.25
C SER A 19 -22.70 -18.73 20.00
N VAL A 20 -22.34 -17.90 19.03
CA VAL A 20 -20.95 -17.51 18.76
C VAL A 20 -20.91 -15.99 18.62
N THR A 21 -19.99 -15.35 19.33
CA THR A 21 -19.90 -13.88 19.38
C THR A 21 -18.44 -13.46 19.27
N PRO A 22 -18.08 -12.59 18.31
CA PRO A 22 -16.76 -11.99 18.28
C PRO A 22 -16.65 -10.94 19.40
N ASP A 23 -15.46 -10.74 19.92
CA ASP A 23 -15.17 -9.68 20.89
C ASP A 23 -15.14 -8.28 20.27
N ALA A 24 -15.03 -8.18 18.94
CA ALA A 24 -15.14 -6.95 18.17
C ALA A 24 -15.94 -7.14 16.88
N THR A 25 -16.68 -6.12 16.46
CA THR A 25 -17.36 -6.08 15.14
C THR A 25 -16.58 -5.27 14.11
N GLU A 26 -15.47 -4.68 14.52
CA GLU A 26 -14.57 -3.84 13.73
C GLU A 26 -13.13 -4.16 14.16
N ALA A 27 -12.25 -4.39 13.21
CA ALA A 27 -10.85 -4.69 13.48
C ALA A 27 -9.97 -4.16 12.34
N ASN A 28 -8.75 -3.78 12.68
CA ASN A 28 -7.73 -3.44 11.70
C ASN A 28 -6.92 -4.69 11.35
N GLU A 29 -6.30 -4.71 10.17
CA GLU A 29 -5.24 -5.65 9.84
C GLU A 29 -4.18 -5.76 10.97
N GLY A 30 -3.64 -6.97 11.16
CA GLY A 30 -2.75 -7.29 12.28
C GLY A 30 -3.46 -7.49 13.63
N ALA A 31 -4.75 -7.17 13.76
CA ALA A 31 -5.50 -7.45 14.98
C ALA A 31 -5.89 -8.93 15.11
N THR A 32 -6.13 -9.37 16.33
CA THR A 32 -6.71 -10.69 16.61
C THR A 32 -8.12 -10.52 17.15
N VAL A 33 -9.06 -11.23 16.54
CA VAL A 33 -10.46 -11.29 16.97
C VAL A 33 -10.70 -12.62 17.67
N ASN A 34 -11.19 -12.57 18.91
CA ASN A 34 -11.55 -13.77 19.67
C ASN A 34 -13.05 -14.05 19.53
N PHE A 35 -13.38 -15.28 19.16
CA PHE A 35 -14.75 -15.75 19.06
C PHE A 35 -15.08 -16.60 20.27
N ALA A 36 -16.02 -16.13 21.09
CA ALA A 36 -16.56 -16.87 22.21
C ALA A 36 -17.75 -17.70 21.74
N PHE A 37 -17.71 -19.00 22.03
CA PHE A 37 -18.81 -19.93 21.80
C PHE A 37 -19.44 -20.32 23.13
N GLN A 38 -20.77 -20.24 23.22
CA GLN A 38 -21.54 -20.75 24.36
C GLN A 38 -22.55 -21.78 23.89
N ALA A 39 -22.70 -22.85 24.65
CA ALA A 39 -23.66 -23.90 24.35
C ALA A 39 -24.28 -24.48 25.61
N ASP A 40 -25.61 -24.51 25.70
CA ASP A 40 -26.27 -25.18 26.82
C ASP A 40 -26.50 -26.65 26.52
N ASN A 41 -26.44 -27.45 27.58
CA ASN A 41 -26.82 -28.85 27.55
C ASN A 41 -26.00 -29.71 26.56
N VAL A 42 -24.73 -29.32 26.38
CA VAL A 42 -23.72 -30.05 25.62
C VAL A 42 -22.72 -30.66 26.59
N ARG A 43 -22.28 -31.90 26.32
CA ARG A 43 -21.26 -32.56 27.15
C ARG A 43 -19.89 -31.95 26.91
N ASP A 44 -19.09 -31.89 27.97
CA ASP A 44 -17.67 -31.55 27.87
C ASP A 44 -16.94 -32.49 26.92
N GLY A 45 -16.01 -31.93 26.15
CA GLY A 45 -15.27 -32.61 25.10
C GLY A 45 -16.04 -32.76 23.78
N ALA A 46 -17.28 -32.30 23.67
CA ALA A 46 -17.99 -32.25 22.39
C ALA A 46 -17.22 -31.40 21.38
N LEU A 47 -17.03 -31.95 20.18
CA LEU A 47 -16.27 -31.33 19.10
C LEU A 47 -17.16 -30.47 18.20
N PHE A 48 -16.70 -29.26 17.92
CA PHE A 48 -17.27 -28.35 16.96
C PHE A 48 -16.23 -27.94 15.94
N THR A 49 -16.67 -27.60 14.75
CA THR A 49 -15.83 -27.00 13.72
C THR A 49 -16.35 -25.62 13.36
N TRP A 50 -15.48 -24.76 12.90
CA TRP A 50 -15.86 -23.45 12.39
C TRP A 50 -15.39 -23.27 10.94
N GLU A 51 -16.09 -22.42 10.19
CA GLU A 51 -15.65 -21.88 8.90
C GLU A 51 -15.80 -20.36 8.88
N VAL A 52 -14.86 -19.68 8.23
CA VAL A 52 -15.04 -18.27 7.83
C VAL A 52 -15.88 -18.22 6.57
N VAL A 53 -16.87 -17.31 6.58
CA VAL A 53 -17.75 -17.02 5.46
C VAL A 53 -17.59 -15.55 5.09
N SER A 54 -17.11 -15.30 3.87
CA SER A 54 -16.96 -13.97 3.29
C SER A 54 -16.93 -14.05 1.76
N GLU A 55 -17.28 -12.95 1.10
CA GLU A 55 -17.04 -12.72 -0.33
C GLU A 55 -15.78 -11.87 -0.60
N LYS A 56 -15.21 -11.26 0.45
CA LYS A 56 -14.06 -10.36 0.36
C LYS A 56 -12.81 -10.91 1.04
N VAL A 57 -12.99 -11.60 2.16
CA VAL A 57 -11.91 -12.22 2.93
C VAL A 57 -11.67 -13.66 2.46
N SER A 58 -10.40 -14.03 2.41
CA SER A 58 -9.83 -15.27 1.93
C SER A 58 -8.79 -15.82 2.91
N ALA A 59 -8.17 -16.95 2.55
CA ALA A 59 -7.05 -17.48 3.32
C ALA A 59 -5.83 -16.54 3.36
N GLN A 60 -5.71 -15.60 2.41
CA GLN A 60 -4.54 -14.73 2.35
C GLN A 60 -4.54 -13.65 3.44
N ASP A 61 -5.70 -13.37 4.02
CA ASP A 61 -5.96 -12.24 4.92
C ASP A 61 -5.83 -12.65 6.40
N PHE A 62 -5.43 -13.90 6.66
CA PHE A 62 -5.19 -14.43 7.99
C PHE A 62 -3.78 -15.01 8.11
N ASP A 63 -3.13 -14.76 9.26
CA ASP A 63 -1.74 -15.15 9.51
C ASP A 63 -1.49 -16.67 9.36
N ASP A 64 -2.47 -17.49 9.73
CA ASP A 64 -2.38 -18.95 9.67
C ASP A 64 -2.91 -19.55 8.36
N GLY A 65 -3.46 -18.72 7.47
CA GLY A 65 -4.10 -19.14 6.23
C GLY A 65 -5.32 -20.05 6.40
N ALA A 66 -5.82 -20.23 7.62
CA ALA A 66 -6.94 -21.14 7.88
C ALA A 66 -8.26 -20.48 7.44
N MET A 67 -9.16 -21.26 6.85
CA MET A 67 -10.56 -20.83 6.64
C MET A 67 -11.54 -21.69 7.42
N ALA A 68 -11.04 -22.72 8.09
CA ALA A 68 -11.80 -23.59 8.96
C ALA A 68 -10.90 -24.16 10.06
N GLY A 69 -11.51 -24.58 11.16
CA GLY A 69 -10.81 -25.20 12.27
C GLY A 69 -11.77 -25.95 13.20
N ALA A 70 -11.25 -26.41 14.33
CA ALA A 70 -12.03 -27.18 15.30
C ALA A 70 -11.68 -26.77 16.74
N PHE A 71 -12.65 -26.93 17.63
CA PHE A 71 -12.48 -26.73 19.08
C PHE A 71 -13.43 -27.64 19.85
N SER A 72 -13.09 -27.92 21.11
CA SER A 72 -13.96 -28.66 22.02
C SER A 72 -14.57 -27.72 23.06
N VAL A 73 -15.77 -28.05 23.52
CA VAL A 73 -16.43 -27.34 24.62
C VAL A 73 -16.01 -27.90 25.98
N ALA A 74 -15.81 -27.04 26.97
CA ALA A 74 -15.65 -27.39 28.37
C ALA A 74 -16.44 -26.42 29.25
N ASN A 75 -17.21 -26.93 30.21
CA ASN A 75 -18.13 -26.13 31.01
C ASN A 75 -19.02 -25.23 30.15
N TRP A 76 -19.62 -25.80 29.10
CA TRP A 76 -20.55 -25.10 28.19
C TRP A 76 -19.94 -23.95 27.37
N ALA A 77 -18.62 -23.76 27.41
CA ALA A 77 -17.91 -22.74 26.66
C ALA A 77 -16.82 -23.31 25.75
N GLY A 78 -16.55 -22.61 24.66
CA GLY A 78 -15.39 -22.80 23.80
C GLY A 78 -14.91 -21.48 23.22
N SER A 79 -13.70 -21.45 22.68
CA SER A 79 -13.21 -20.26 21.97
C SER A 79 -12.20 -20.64 20.89
N PHE A 80 -12.06 -19.74 19.93
CA PHE A 80 -11.02 -19.76 18.91
C PHE A 80 -10.76 -18.33 18.45
N THR A 81 -9.64 -18.10 17.78
CA THR A 81 -9.23 -16.77 17.33
C THR A 81 -9.06 -16.74 15.83
N ARG A 82 -9.27 -15.56 15.23
CA ARG A 82 -8.76 -15.23 13.91
C ARG A 82 -7.81 -14.05 14.00
N THR A 83 -6.55 -14.26 13.65
CA THR A 83 -5.55 -13.19 13.54
C THR A 83 -5.51 -12.71 12.11
N LEU A 84 -5.90 -11.46 11.91
CA LEU A 84 -5.87 -10.76 10.64
C LEU A 84 -4.42 -10.50 10.28
N LYS A 85 -4.07 -10.81 9.04
CA LYS A 85 -2.73 -10.55 8.56
C LYS A 85 -2.53 -9.05 8.39
N ASN A 86 -1.30 -8.60 8.61
CA ASN A 86 -0.87 -7.26 8.24
C ASN A 86 -0.07 -7.37 6.94
N ASP A 87 -0.74 -7.18 5.81
CA ASP A 87 -0.11 -7.15 4.50
C ASP A 87 -0.26 -5.80 3.80
N LEU A 88 0.41 -5.70 2.65
CA LEU A 88 0.67 -4.46 1.93
C LEU A 88 -0.24 -4.32 0.69
N SER A 89 -1.42 -4.92 0.72
CA SER A 89 -2.39 -4.80 -0.35
C SER A 89 -3.15 -3.48 -0.19
N PHE A 90 -2.73 -2.48 -0.98
CA PHE A 90 -3.25 -1.12 -0.86
C PHE A 90 -4.68 -0.98 -1.36
N GLU A 91 -5.50 -0.27 -0.59
CA GLU A 91 -6.83 0.21 -0.95
C GLU A 91 -7.87 -0.90 -1.19
N GLU A 92 -7.84 -1.98 -0.41
CA GLU A 92 -8.83 -3.08 -0.49
C GLU A 92 -10.23 -2.64 -0.02
N GLY A 93 -10.28 -1.54 0.75
CA GLY A 93 -11.50 -1.03 1.37
C GLY A 93 -12.02 -1.95 2.48
N PRO A 94 -13.22 -1.73 3.03
CA PRO A 94 -13.73 -2.56 4.12
C PRO A 94 -14.09 -3.97 3.66
N GLU A 95 -13.64 -4.97 4.43
CA GLU A 95 -13.82 -6.39 4.16
C GLU A 95 -14.54 -7.12 5.30
N PRO A 96 -15.83 -7.45 5.14
CA PRO A 96 -16.58 -8.11 6.21
C PRO A 96 -16.38 -9.62 6.17
N PHE A 97 -16.26 -10.27 7.32
CA PHE A 97 -16.38 -11.72 7.45
C PHE A 97 -17.22 -12.13 8.65
N SER A 98 -17.84 -13.31 8.56
CA SER A 98 -18.54 -13.97 9.67
C SER A 98 -17.98 -15.36 9.88
N VAL A 99 -18.28 -15.96 11.02
CA VAL A 99 -17.97 -17.37 11.29
C VAL A 99 -19.25 -18.17 11.45
N ARG A 100 -19.30 -19.34 10.81
CA ARG A 100 -20.31 -20.37 11.09
C ARG A 100 -19.68 -21.47 11.93
N VAL A 101 -20.40 -21.93 12.94
CA VAL A 101 -20.02 -23.08 13.76
C VAL A 101 -20.91 -24.26 13.40
N HIS A 102 -20.29 -25.41 13.17
CA HIS A 102 -20.95 -26.68 12.86
C HIS A 102 -20.76 -27.67 14.00
N SER A 103 -21.77 -28.51 14.21
CA SER A 103 -21.67 -29.62 15.16
C SER A 103 -20.94 -30.82 14.52
N GLY A 104 -19.95 -31.36 15.24
CA GLY A 104 -19.21 -32.57 14.85
C GLY A 104 -18.16 -32.38 13.74
N SER A 105 -18.56 -31.91 12.55
CA SER A 105 -17.65 -31.72 11.41
C SER A 105 -18.08 -30.55 10.53
N ILE A 106 -17.22 -30.13 9.60
CA ILE A 106 -17.50 -29.01 8.69
C ILE A 106 -18.66 -29.28 7.72
N LEU A 107 -18.97 -30.56 7.46
CA LEU A 107 -20.15 -30.96 6.68
C LEU A 107 -21.40 -31.16 7.55
N GLY A 108 -21.26 -31.00 8.87
CA GLY A 108 -22.34 -31.11 9.83
C GLY A 108 -23.29 -29.90 9.80
N PRO A 109 -24.39 -29.95 10.55
CA PRO A 109 -25.33 -28.84 10.65
C PRO A 109 -24.66 -27.59 11.24
N VAL A 110 -24.91 -26.43 10.62
CA VAL A 110 -24.59 -25.11 11.21
C VAL A 110 -25.48 -24.91 12.43
N VAL A 111 -24.87 -24.69 13.58
CA VAL A 111 -25.56 -24.50 14.87
C VAL A 111 -25.52 -23.05 15.36
N ALA A 112 -24.54 -22.27 14.91
CA ALA A 112 -24.44 -20.85 15.24
C ALA A 112 -23.77 -20.08 14.09
N THR A 113 -24.11 -18.80 13.96
CA THR A 113 -23.45 -17.86 13.04
C THR A 113 -23.16 -16.57 13.79
N SER A 114 -21.95 -16.05 13.67
CA SER A 114 -21.55 -14.81 14.34
C SER A 114 -22.14 -13.59 13.66
N THR A 115 -22.16 -12.45 14.34
CA THR A 115 -22.21 -11.15 13.66
C THR A 115 -20.99 -10.99 12.75
N ALA A 116 -21.10 -10.13 11.74
CA ALA A 116 -19.97 -9.80 10.89
C ALA A 116 -18.93 -8.96 11.67
N VAL A 117 -17.67 -9.19 11.32
CA VAL A 117 -16.52 -8.37 11.70
C VAL A 117 -16.08 -7.62 10.46
N MET A 118 -16.03 -6.30 10.54
CA MET A 118 -15.50 -5.44 9.48
C MET A 118 -13.99 -5.32 9.64
N VAL A 119 -13.24 -5.68 8.61
CA VAL A 119 -11.79 -5.49 8.56
C VAL A 119 -11.48 -4.18 7.83
N PHE A 120 -10.58 -3.38 8.39
CA PHE A 120 -10.09 -2.14 7.81
C PHE A 120 -8.63 -2.27 7.39
N ASP A 121 -8.39 -1.95 6.11
CA ASP A 121 -7.07 -1.78 5.51
C ASP A 121 -6.26 -0.72 6.27
N THR A 122 -5.05 -1.10 6.68
CA THR A 122 -4.08 -0.23 7.36
C THR A 122 -2.80 -0.02 6.55
N SER A 123 -2.73 -0.59 5.36
CA SER A 123 -1.58 -0.51 4.49
C SER A 123 -1.36 0.93 4.00
N VAL A 124 -0.10 1.29 3.75
CA VAL A 124 0.30 2.62 3.27
C VAL A 124 1.12 2.47 2.00
N GLU A 125 0.63 2.99 0.87
CA GLU A 125 1.32 2.90 -0.42
C GLU A 125 2.74 3.51 -0.32
N PRO A 126 3.81 2.76 -0.61
CA PRO A 126 5.17 3.27 -0.57
C PRO A 126 5.35 4.44 -1.54
N GLU A 127 5.99 5.51 -1.06
CA GLU A 127 6.32 6.66 -1.89
C GLU A 127 7.42 6.29 -2.91
N SER A 128 7.21 6.67 -4.17
CA SER A 128 8.22 6.56 -5.23
C SER A 128 8.21 7.79 -6.13
N TYR A 129 9.37 8.10 -6.71
CA TYR A 129 9.62 9.30 -7.49
C TYR A 129 10.36 8.98 -8.78
N GLN A 130 10.00 9.67 -9.85
CA GLN A 130 10.71 9.68 -11.12
C GLN A 130 10.79 11.11 -11.63
N VAL A 131 11.92 11.46 -12.25
CA VAL A 131 12.12 12.75 -12.91
C VAL A 131 12.77 12.55 -14.27
N ALA A 132 12.11 13.04 -15.32
CA ALA A 132 12.57 12.83 -16.70
C ALA A 132 12.60 14.17 -17.46
N PRO A 133 13.71 14.49 -18.17
CA PRO A 133 13.75 15.64 -19.05
C PRO A 133 12.94 15.38 -20.32
N SER A 134 12.26 16.41 -20.84
CA SER A 134 11.54 16.37 -22.11
C SER A 134 12.45 16.24 -23.33
N ALA A 135 13.75 16.52 -23.17
CA ALA A 135 14.78 16.38 -24.20
C ALA A 135 16.14 16.03 -23.58
N LEU A 136 16.90 15.15 -24.27
CA LEU A 136 18.28 14.81 -23.88
C LEU A 136 19.33 15.72 -24.53
N ILE A 137 18.92 16.51 -25.53
CA ILE A 137 19.79 17.46 -26.24
C ILE A 137 19.07 18.80 -26.26
N LEU A 138 19.78 19.84 -25.81
CA LEU A 138 19.33 21.21 -25.85
C LEU A 138 20.38 22.10 -26.52
N ARG A 139 19.96 23.29 -26.95
CA ARG A 139 20.86 24.35 -27.43
C ARG A 139 20.74 25.55 -26.51
N SER A 140 21.73 26.46 -26.58
CA SER A 140 21.63 27.79 -25.97
C SER A 140 20.28 28.44 -26.31
N GLY A 141 19.64 29.07 -25.32
CA GLY A 141 18.29 29.65 -25.46
C GLY A 141 17.14 28.65 -25.35
N GLY A 142 17.44 27.36 -25.38
CA GLY A 142 16.43 26.31 -25.27
C GLY A 142 15.87 26.20 -23.85
N THR A 143 14.64 25.68 -23.77
CA THR A 143 14.00 25.30 -22.52
C THR A 143 13.81 23.79 -22.48
N VAL A 144 14.14 23.18 -21.34
CA VAL A 144 13.83 21.79 -21.03
C VAL A 144 12.82 21.76 -19.89
N THR A 145 11.81 20.91 -19.99
CA THR A 145 10.87 20.64 -18.91
C THR A 145 11.24 19.31 -18.30
N PHE A 146 11.24 19.23 -16.98
CA PHE A 146 11.39 18.00 -16.22
C PHE A 146 10.02 17.59 -15.72
N ASP A 147 9.54 16.45 -16.21
CA ASP A 147 8.31 15.84 -15.75
C ASP A 147 8.61 14.97 -14.54
N VAL A 148 7.83 15.19 -13.47
CA VAL A 148 7.88 14.42 -12.23
C VAL A 148 6.65 13.54 -12.15
N VAL A 149 6.89 12.26 -11.93
CA VAL A 149 5.83 11.25 -11.73
C VAL A 149 6.09 10.55 -10.41
N THR A 150 5.03 10.38 -9.61
CA THR A 150 5.12 9.77 -8.29
C THR A 150 4.09 8.65 -8.09
N SER A 151 4.33 7.76 -7.13
CA SER A 151 3.33 6.82 -6.58
C SER A 151 3.36 6.91 -5.06
N GLY A 152 2.24 6.65 -4.37
CA GLY A 152 2.13 6.79 -2.91
C GLY A 152 2.26 8.21 -2.34
N VAL A 153 2.66 9.21 -3.14
CA VAL A 153 2.87 10.59 -2.68
C VAL A 153 1.57 11.40 -2.72
N PRO A 154 1.11 11.98 -1.60
CA PRO A 154 -0.10 12.79 -1.56
C PRO A 154 -0.03 14.10 -2.37
N SER A 155 -1.18 14.54 -2.89
CA SER A 155 -1.32 15.87 -3.49
C SER A 155 -1.03 16.99 -2.47
N GLY A 156 -0.40 18.07 -2.91
CA GLY A 156 0.07 19.17 -2.07
C GLY A 156 1.46 18.94 -1.46
N ARG A 157 2.08 17.77 -1.63
CA ARG A 157 3.45 17.53 -1.17
C ARG A 157 4.42 18.41 -1.95
N GLN A 158 5.24 19.18 -1.23
CA GLN A 158 6.36 19.91 -1.80
C GLN A 158 7.62 19.03 -1.85
N VAL A 159 8.28 19.00 -3.00
CA VAL A 159 9.52 18.24 -3.24
C VAL A 159 10.56 19.21 -3.77
N GLN A 160 11.77 19.16 -3.20
CA GLN A 160 12.88 19.98 -3.67
C GLN A 160 13.51 19.33 -4.89
N TRP A 161 14.01 20.13 -5.79
CA TRP A 161 14.84 19.68 -6.89
C TRP A 161 16.11 20.53 -6.97
N GLN A 162 17.19 19.94 -7.42
CA GLN A 162 18.47 20.63 -7.59
C GLN A 162 19.34 20.00 -8.66
N LYS A 163 20.34 20.74 -9.13
CA LYS A 163 21.44 20.17 -9.91
C LYS A 163 22.08 19.01 -9.13
N LEU A 164 22.14 17.86 -9.78
CA LEU A 164 22.81 16.66 -9.28
C LEU A 164 24.25 16.61 -9.79
N SER A 165 24.43 16.69 -11.11
CA SER A 165 25.74 16.50 -11.74
C SER A 165 25.87 17.23 -13.09
N GLY A 166 27.03 17.09 -13.71
CA GLY A 166 27.36 17.68 -15.01
C GLY A 166 28.14 18.99 -14.93
N THR A 167 28.59 19.46 -16.09
CA THR A 167 29.50 20.60 -16.23
C THR A 167 28.81 21.96 -16.29
N ALA A 168 27.48 21.99 -16.43
CA ALA A 168 26.73 23.24 -16.49
C ALA A 168 26.79 24.02 -15.16
N VAL A 169 26.97 25.33 -15.21
CA VAL A 169 27.03 26.21 -14.03
C VAL A 169 25.82 27.15 -13.99
N ALA A 170 25.58 27.82 -12.86
CA ALA A 170 24.45 28.73 -12.71
C ALA A 170 24.39 29.82 -13.80
N GLY A 171 25.55 30.31 -14.25
CA GLY A 171 25.62 31.30 -15.34
C GLY A 171 25.23 30.79 -16.73
N ASP A 172 25.08 29.46 -16.91
CA ASP A 172 24.61 28.87 -18.17
C ASP A 172 23.07 28.92 -18.31
N PHE A 173 22.34 29.38 -17.29
CA PHE A 173 20.88 29.39 -17.24
C PHE A 173 20.32 30.76 -16.85
N VAL A 174 19.11 31.06 -17.32
CA VAL A 174 18.33 32.21 -16.85
C VAL A 174 17.40 31.85 -15.69
N THR A 175 17.15 30.55 -15.49
CA THR A 175 16.42 30.00 -14.34
C THR A 175 17.39 29.48 -13.27
N PRO A 176 17.00 29.44 -11.99
CA PRO A 176 17.78 28.78 -10.94
C PRO A 176 18.03 27.30 -11.24
N LEU A 177 19.10 26.73 -10.66
CA LEU A 177 19.42 25.30 -10.72
C LEU A 177 18.95 24.52 -9.49
N SER A 178 18.00 25.10 -8.75
CA SER A 178 17.31 24.48 -7.63
C SER A 178 15.96 25.13 -7.43
N GLY A 179 15.02 24.40 -6.85
CA GLY A 179 13.70 24.92 -6.53
C GLY A 179 12.83 23.91 -5.81
N VAL A 180 11.54 24.22 -5.74
CA VAL A 180 10.52 23.37 -5.14
C VAL A 180 9.41 23.18 -6.18
N VAL A 181 8.87 21.98 -6.25
CA VAL A 181 7.65 21.67 -7.01
C VAL A 181 6.64 21.01 -6.10
N GLU A 182 5.35 21.31 -6.33
CA GLU A 182 4.25 20.69 -5.59
C GLU A 182 3.69 19.53 -6.42
N ILE A 183 3.62 18.34 -5.82
CA ILE A 183 2.98 17.17 -6.42
C ILE A 183 1.48 17.39 -6.39
N GLN A 184 0.84 17.30 -7.54
CA GLN A 184 -0.61 17.33 -7.70
C GLN A 184 -1.06 16.15 -8.53
N ASN A 185 -1.93 15.32 -7.96
CA ASN A 185 -2.45 14.12 -8.60
C ASN A 185 -1.32 13.24 -9.19
N ARG A 186 -0.32 12.93 -8.35
CA ARG A 186 0.85 12.12 -8.69
C ARG A 186 1.76 12.69 -9.78
N ARG A 187 1.64 13.98 -10.08
CA ARG A 187 2.42 14.67 -11.12
C ARG A 187 2.92 16.02 -10.67
N ALA A 188 4.02 16.44 -11.27
CA ALA A 188 4.59 17.76 -11.12
C ALA A 188 5.47 18.06 -12.35
N SER A 189 5.83 19.32 -12.56
CA SER A 189 6.86 19.67 -13.53
C SER A 189 7.54 20.99 -13.17
N PHE A 190 8.77 21.13 -13.64
CA PHE A 190 9.52 22.38 -13.59
C PHE A 190 10.34 22.53 -14.87
N SER A 191 10.67 23.76 -15.24
CA SER A 191 11.43 24.03 -16.47
C SER A 191 12.71 24.78 -16.16
N LEU A 192 13.75 24.45 -16.93
CA LEU A 192 15.00 25.19 -16.95
C LEU A 192 15.19 25.81 -18.33
N THR A 193 15.56 27.09 -18.37
CA THR A 193 15.88 27.80 -19.60
C THR A 193 17.36 28.11 -19.63
N VAL A 194 18.03 27.64 -20.67
CA VAL A 194 19.47 27.85 -20.91
C VAL A 194 19.68 29.24 -21.47
N ALA A 195 20.70 29.95 -20.99
CA ALA A 195 21.09 31.25 -21.51
C ALA A 195 21.57 31.16 -22.97
N ASP A 196 21.34 32.21 -23.75
CA ASP A 196 21.83 32.31 -25.13
C ASP A 196 23.35 32.49 -25.26
N THR A 197 24.05 32.58 -24.12
CA THR A 197 25.48 32.90 -24.03
C THR A 197 26.37 31.71 -23.71
N VAL A 198 25.83 30.49 -23.66
CA VAL A 198 26.63 29.28 -23.41
C VAL A 198 27.68 29.12 -24.52
N THR A 199 28.96 29.10 -24.16
CA THR A 199 30.08 29.11 -25.13
C THR A 199 30.73 27.75 -25.36
N ALA A 200 30.39 26.74 -24.57
CA ALA A 200 30.96 25.40 -24.65
C ALA A 200 29.89 24.33 -24.38
N LEU A 201 30.15 23.10 -24.82
CA LEU A 201 29.29 21.96 -24.50
C LEU A 201 29.18 21.81 -22.97
N ARG A 202 27.93 21.74 -22.48
CA ARG A 202 27.64 21.46 -21.08
C ARG A 202 26.84 20.18 -20.92
N THR A 203 26.93 19.58 -19.74
CA THR A 203 26.03 18.52 -19.30
C THR A 203 25.31 18.91 -18.01
N LEU A 204 24.09 18.43 -17.84
CA LEU A 204 23.30 18.63 -16.63
C LEU A 204 22.50 17.36 -16.32
N ALA A 205 22.53 16.92 -15.06
CA ALA A 205 21.48 16.09 -14.49
C ALA A 205 20.93 16.78 -13.24
N VAL A 206 19.67 16.54 -12.94
CA VAL A 206 18.99 17.04 -11.74
C VAL A 206 18.53 15.87 -10.88
N CYS A 207 18.30 16.13 -9.60
CA CYS A 207 17.64 15.18 -8.71
C CYS A 207 16.45 15.82 -8.02
N LEU A 208 15.52 14.96 -7.59
CA LEU A 208 14.54 15.27 -6.56
C LEU A 208 15.12 14.90 -5.19
N THR A 209 14.83 15.69 -4.17
CA THR A 209 15.33 15.48 -2.80
C THR A 209 14.33 15.96 -1.75
N ASP A 210 14.39 15.36 -0.56
CA ASP A 210 13.71 15.81 0.66
C ASP A 210 14.61 16.72 1.54
N GLY A 211 15.80 17.08 1.05
CA GLY A 211 16.83 17.85 1.75
C GLY A 211 17.89 17.00 2.45
N ALA A 212 17.59 15.72 2.75
CA ALA A 212 18.52 14.78 3.36
C ALA A 212 18.93 13.65 2.38
N ASN A 213 18.01 13.23 1.52
CA ASN A 213 18.14 12.07 0.64
C ASN A 213 17.83 12.45 -0.81
N VAL A 214 18.50 11.77 -1.75
CA VAL A 214 18.11 11.80 -3.16
C VAL A 214 16.94 10.84 -3.36
N LEU A 215 15.82 11.35 -3.88
CA LEU A 215 14.59 10.60 -4.11
C LEU A 215 14.53 10.02 -5.54
N ALA A 216 15.03 10.78 -6.52
CA ALA A 216 15.10 10.36 -7.92
C ALA A 216 16.17 11.17 -8.65
N GLU A 217 16.74 10.60 -9.70
CA GLU A 217 17.74 11.23 -10.56
C GLU A 217 17.24 11.28 -12.00
N SER A 218 17.51 12.38 -12.70
CA SER A 218 17.21 12.50 -14.12
C SER A 218 18.31 11.87 -14.96
N LEU A 219 17.98 11.53 -16.21
CA LEU A 219 19.01 11.34 -17.22
C LEU A 219 19.83 12.63 -17.41
N SER A 220 21.09 12.48 -17.84
CA SER A 220 21.93 13.61 -18.20
C SER A 220 21.52 14.19 -19.57
N ILE A 221 21.38 15.51 -19.63
CA ILE A 221 21.15 16.25 -20.87
C ILE A 221 22.45 16.89 -21.37
N ALA A 222 22.61 17.00 -22.69
CA ALA A 222 23.71 17.72 -23.33
C ALA A 222 23.23 19.08 -23.87
N ILE A 223 23.96 20.15 -23.57
CA ILE A 223 23.61 21.52 -23.94
C ILE A 223 24.70 22.05 -24.87
N TYR A 224 24.33 22.28 -26.13
CA TYR A 224 25.26 22.77 -27.15
C TYR A 224 25.28 24.32 -27.19
N PRO A 225 26.46 24.94 -27.37
CA PRO A 225 26.56 26.36 -27.64
C PRO A 225 25.88 26.72 -28.97
N PRO A 226 25.62 28.01 -29.24
CA PRO A 226 25.12 28.43 -30.55
C PRO A 226 26.13 28.03 -31.64
N PRO A 227 25.66 27.79 -32.89
CA PRO A 227 26.55 27.45 -33.98
C PRO A 227 27.64 28.52 -34.16
N SER A 228 28.90 28.10 -34.27
CA SER A 228 30.00 29.04 -34.55
C SER A 228 29.83 29.63 -35.95
N ILE A 229 29.52 30.92 -36.04
CA ILE A 229 29.57 31.66 -37.30
C ILE A 229 31.00 32.11 -37.57
N THR A 230 31.84 31.26 -38.15
CA THR A 230 33.12 31.72 -38.69
C THR A 230 32.84 32.51 -39.97
N PRO A 231 33.10 33.83 -40.02
CA PRO A 231 32.93 34.59 -41.26
C PRO A 231 33.91 34.04 -42.31
N LYS A 232 33.41 33.61 -43.47
CA LYS A 232 34.29 33.35 -44.61
C LYS A 232 34.75 34.70 -45.15
N THR A 233 36.02 35.04 -44.97
CA THR A 233 36.65 36.11 -45.75
C THR A 233 36.69 35.68 -47.21
N VAL A 234 35.90 36.33 -48.06
CA VAL A 234 36.05 36.26 -49.51
C VAL A 234 37.16 37.24 -49.88
N SER A 235 38.33 36.72 -50.26
CA SER A 235 39.36 37.54 -50.90
C SER A 235 38.90 37.86 -52.32
N VAL A 236 38.49 39.10 -52.58
CA VAL A 236 38.32 39.58 -53.95
C VAL A 236 39.71 39.88 -54.49
N TYR A 237 40.18 39.10 -55.47
CA TYR A 237 41.32 39.49 -56.29
C TYR A 237 40.86 40.61 -57.22
N GLU A 238 41.29 41.84 -56.98
CA GLU A 238 41.23 42.88 -58.01
C GLU A 238 42.33 42.59 -59.03
N GLY A 239 41.92 42.13 -60.21
CA GLY A 239 42.80 41.97 -61.35
C GLY A 239 43.16 43.34 -61.92
N VAL A 240 44.47 43.55 -62.15
CA VAL A 240 45.06 44.69 -62.85
C VAL A 240 44.92 44.52 -64.36
#